data_AF-A0A9P8PFP4-F1
#
_entry.id   AF-A0A9P8PFP4-F1
#
_cell.length_a   1.000
_cell.length_b   1.000
_cell.length_c   1.000
_cell.angle_alpha   90.00
_cell.angle_beta   90.00
_cell.angle_gamma   90.00
#
_symmetry.space_group_name_H-M   'P 1'
#
loop_
_entity.id
_entity.type
_entity.pdbx_description
1 polymer ?
#
loop_
_entity_poly.entity_id
_entity_poly.type
_entity_poly.pdbx_seq_one_letter_code
_entity_poly.pdbx_strand_id
1 'polypeptide(L)'
;MFKTIILLLFLIYSNSLILPYLWKYLPQLNDYNSNGSNINNLIPIISPNDLPNFQKINSRLFNPFKDYSSISNYNLLNPYYITIENFNLQSNFKPFQIFPYKLISRDLFENWITNQFEISFDNMLKNLGDLTLNPDLIQNQSVAIGAVVASRSKIQPDYFYQWIRDGAITINSIINHLNEFDLYQNKTLRLTVENYLDNSYNLQRTDNPTGKFDPLDLSSLGEPKFLVDSTPFKRVWGRPQNDGPGLRIITISNFLKHLKIWNLELLGTDKNIFQSTRDVYFKIIKLDLKFIIKHWADKHFDLWEEIDSHHFFTALTQLKALKIGIKLFEQFNDDELEFFNQLNQEYNRLLEYIEKDSGFIDYNLNHIIETPSILDKRSGLDAAILIGSLLTHDDLEEDFPFDVNEGLILNTLSEMIKTMKYIYPINHNRINLNLGIALGRYPEDLYDGIRINEGNPWFLTTISASELLYKLISKLYNDEKDLIIDSKNQHFYFNNIIEVNKIVQFNDPKFLFQSYNNVILTIPYNSLAFNQTAKNLLDFADSFLDVIREHVGDDGSMSEQFNKYTGFMQGAEDLTWSYGSFWNAFRWRQRALKFIN
;
A
#
# COMPACT_ATOMS: atom_id res chain seq x y z
N MET A 1 -25.19 -32.83 24.91
CA MET A 1 -24.69 -33.77 23.88
C MET A 1 -25.23 -33.45 22.49
N PHE A 2 -26.53 -33.51 22.22
CA PHE A 2 -27.10 -33.20 20.88
C PHE A 2 -26.84 -31.76 20.38
N LYS A 3 -26.93 -30.75 21.25
CA LYS A 3 -26.59 -29.36 20.89
C LYS A 3 -25.09 -29.16 20.59
N THR A 4 -24.22 -29.95 21.23
CA THR A 4 -22.77 -29.88 21.08
C THR A 4 -22.31 -30.51 19.77
N ILE A 5 -22.95 -31.63 19.36
CA ILE A 5 -22.65 -32.33 18.11
C ILE A 5 -23.13 -31.53 16.89
N ILE A 6 -24.28 -30.85 16.99
CA ILE A 6 -24.77 -29.96 15.93
C ILE A 6 -23.85 -28.74 15.77
N LEU A 7 -23.35 -28.16 16.87
CA LEU A 7 -22.40 -27.05 16.83
C LEU A 7 -21.05 -27.47 16.20
N LEU A 8 -20.56 -28.67 16.53
CA LEU A 8 -19.35 -29.25 15.95
C LEU A 8 -19.50 -29.55 14.45
N LEU A 9 -20.63 -30.12 14.02
CA LEU A 9 -20.91 -30.35 12.60
C LEU A 9 -21.07 -29.03 11.83
N PHE A 10 -21.64 -28.00 12.45
CA PHE A 10 -21.71 -26.65 11.86
C PHE A 10 -20.33 -26.01 11.71
N LEU A 11 -19.46 -26.12 12.73
CA LEU A 11 -18.09 -25.58 12.72
C LEU A 11 -17.18 -26.28 11.70
N ILE A 12 -17.41 -27.58 11.47
CA ILE A 12 -16.71 -28.39 10.45
C ILE A 12 -17.21 -28.03 9.03
N TYR A 13 -18.50 -27.73 8.86
CA TYR A 13 -19.06 -27.34 7.56
C TYR A 13 -18.84 -25.84 7.23
N SER A 14 -18.54 -25.00 8.23
CA SER A 14 -18.46 -23.54 8.07
C SER A 14 -17.05 -22.96 7.96
N ASN A 15 -16.02 -23.76 7.62
CA ASN A 15 -14.63 -23.30 7.38
C ASN A 15 -14.14 -22.24 8.39
N SER A 16 -14.49 -22.41 9.68
CA SER A 16 -14.33 -21.33 10.65
C SER A 16 -13.00 -21.43 11.40
N LEU A 17 -12.34 -20.27 11.48
CA LEU A 17 -11.08 -19.95 12.17
C LEU A 17 -11.02 -20.29 13.68
N ILE A 18 -12.01 -21.02 14.21
CA ILE A 18 -12.15 -21.36 15.64
C ILE A 18 -11.57 -22.75 15.95
N LEU A 19 -11.41 -23.62 14.95
CA LEU A 19 -10.89 -24.99 15.14
C LEU A 19 -9.51 -25.02 15.86
N PRO A 20 -8.54 -24.15 15.55
CA PRO A 20 -7.24 -24.14 16.22
C PRO A 20 -7.32 -23.75 17.71
N TYR A 21 -8.29 -22.91 18.07
CA TYR A 21 -8.50 -22.49 19.46
C TYR A 21 -9.14 -23.60 20.29
N LEU A 22 -10.05 -24.39 19.73
CA LEU A 22 -10.72 -25.47 20.43
C LEU A 22 -9.81 -26.69 20.69
N TRP A 23 -8.84 -26.95 19.81
CA TRP A 23 -7.86 -28.04 20.01
C TRP A 23 -6.96 -27.83 21.22
N LYS A 24 -6.75 -26.59 21.65
CA LYS A 24 -5.94 -26.24 22.82
C LYS A 24 -6.65 -26.53 24.17
N TYR A 25 -7.96 -26.80 24.15
CA TYR A 25 -8.80 -26.98 25.35
C TYR A 25 -9.41 -28.38 25.49
N LEU A 26 -8.95 -29.38 24.72
CA LEU A 26 -9.38 -30.77 24.86
C LEU A 26 -8.34 -31.63 25.61
N PRO A 27 -8.34 -31.65 26.95
CA PRO A 27 -8.00 -32.84 27.70
C PRO A 27 -9.29 -33.60 28.07
N GLN A 28 -9.26 -34.92 27.86
CA GLN A 28 -10.19 -35.92 28.40
C GLN A 28 -11.60 -36.00 27.80
N LEU A 29 -11.74 -36.75 26.69
CA LEU A 29 -12.92 -37.58 26.44
C LEU A 29 -12.47 -38.91 25.80
N ASN A 30 -11.78 -39.73 26.60
CA ASN A 30 -11.85 -41.18 26.42
C ASN A 30 -13.10 -41.66 27.17
N ASP A 31 -13.70 -42.73 26.64
CA ASP A 31 -14.93 -43.39 27.06
C ASP A 31 -16.23 -42.77 26.54
N TYR A 32 -16.76 -43.31 25.44
CA TYR A 32 -18.07 -43.96 25.42
C TYR A 32 -18.26 -44.76 24.13
N ASN A 33 -18.45 -46.06 24.30
CA ASN A 33 -18.70 -47.07 23.28
C ASN A 33 -20.15 -47.05 22.77
N SER A 34 -20.29 -47.48 21.50
CA SER A 34 -21.41 -48.24 20.90
C SER A 34 -22.85 -47.74 21.05
N ASN A 35 -23.45 -47.29 19.95
CA ASN A 35 -24.58 -47.99 19.31
C ASN A 35 -25.02 -47.27 18.03
N GLY A 36 -25.22 -48.06 16.97
CA GLY A 36 -25.57 -47.57 15.64
C GLY A 36 -26.97 -46.99 15.57
N SER A 37 -27.09 -45.87 14.85
CA SER A 37 -28.36 -45.42 14.26
C SER A 37 -28.07 -44.49 13.08
N ASN A 38 -28.71 -44.81 11.96
CA ASN A 38 -28.64 -44.17 10.63
C ASN A 38 -28.62 -42.63 10.63
N ILE A 39 -27.66 -42.05 9.90
CA ILE A 39 -27.48 -40.60 9.66
C ILE A 39 -28.53 -40.00 8.69
N ASN A 40 -29.36 -40.82 8.05
CA ASN A 40 -30.25 -40.36 6.96
C ASN A 40 -31.60 -39.74 7.38
N ASN A 41 -31.87 -39.49 8.66
CA ASN A 41 -33.19 -39.00 9.13
C ASN A 41 -33.17 -37.64 9.86
N LEU A 42 -32.18 -36.78 9.65
CA LEU A 42 -32.07 -35.46 10.33
C LEU A 42 -31.94 -34.27 9.37
N ILE A 43 -32.84 -34.16 8.38
CA ILE A 43 -33.00 -32.92 7.61
C ILE A 43 -34.39 -32.34 7.88
N PRO A 44 -34.47 -31.07 8.31
CA PRO A 44 -35.46 -30.18 7.75
C PRO A 44 -34.79 -29.02 7.01
N ILE A 45 -35.42 -28.74 5.87
CA ILE A 45 -35.16 -27.74 4.85
C ILE A 45 -35.11 -26.33 5.48
N ILE A 46 -34.02 -25.59 5.23
CA ILE A 46 -33.94 -24.15 5.53
C ILE A 46 -34.71 -23.39 4.44
N SER A 47 -35.62 -22.51 4.85
CA SER A 47 -36.40 -21.66 3.95
C SER A 47 -35.54 -20.50 3.41
N PRO A 48 -35.70 -20.07 2.14
CA PRO A 48 -35.01 -18.90 1.58
C PRO A 48 -35.19 -17.59 2.37
N ASN A 49 -36.16 -17.54 3.29
CA ASN A 49 -36.46 -16.37 4.11
C ASN A 49 -35.54 -16.22 5.36
N ASP A 50 -34.66 -17.19 5.65
CA ASP A 50 -33.74 -17.13 6.80
C ASP A 50 -32.36 -16.49 6.48
N LEU A 51 -32.08 -16.17 5.20
CA LEU A 51 -30.83 -15.55 4.74
C LEU A 51 -30.52 -14.13 5.31
N PRO A 52 -31.49 -13.24 5.61
CA PRO A 52 -31.16 -11.88 6.06
C PRO A 52 -30.47 -11.81 7.43
N ASN A 53 -30.64 -12.83 8.28
CA ASN A 53 -30.03 -12.86 9.61
C ASN A 53 -28.57 -13.34 9.60
N PHE A 54 -28.10 -13.97 8.52
CA PHE A 54 -26.70 -14.42 8.39
C PHE A 54 -25.74 -13.29 8.03
N GLN A 55 -26.17 -12.27 7.27
CA GLN A 55 -25.35 -11.09 6.97
C GLN A 55 -25.03 -10.25 8.23
N LYS A 56 -25.95 -10.20 9.21
CA LYS A 56 -25.70 -9.55 10.50
C LYS A 56 -24.63 -10.27 11.34
N ILE A 57 -24.52 -11.59 11.23
CA ILE A 57 -23.54 -12.37 12.00
C ILE A 57 -22.12 -12.24 11.41
N ASN A 58 -21.98 -12.14 10.07
CA ASN A 58 -20.69 -11.86 9.44
C ASN A 58 -20.13 -10.49 9.83
N SER A 59 -20.95 -9.44 9.87
CA SER A 59 -20.48 -8.10 10.31
C SER A 59 -19.95 -8.07 11.76
N ARG A 60 -20.36 -9.02 12.61
CA ARG A 60 -19.88 -9.16 14.00
C ARG A 60 -18.62 -10.01 14.12
N LEU A 61 -18.40 -10.97 13.22
CA LEU A 61 -17.18 -11.79 13.19
C LEU A 61 -15.97 -11.02 12.63
N PHE A 62 -16.19 -10.10 11.69
CA PHE A 62 -15.15 -9.22 11.14
C PHE A 62 -14.97 -7.90 11.91
N ASN A 63 -15.82 -7.62 12.90
CA ASN A 63 -15.70 -6.43 13.75
C ASN A 63 -16.06 -6.76 15.21
N PRO A 64 -15.15 -7.40 15.97
CA PRO A 64 -15.42 -7.85 17.34
C PRO A 64 -15.58 -6.70 18.36
N PHE A 65 -15.50 -5.44 17.95
CA PHE A 65 -15.53 -4.28 18.85
C PHE A 65 -16.87 -3.54 18.91
N LYS A 66 -17.91 -4.00 18.19
CA LYS A 66 -19.21 -3.29 18.13
C LYS A 66 -19.99 -3.21 19.47
N ASP A 67 -19.61 -4.01 20.48
CA ASP A 67 -20.28 -4.05 21.79
C ASP A 67 -19.49 -3.35 22.94
N TYR A 68 -18.51 -2.50 22.65
CA TYR A 68 -17.78 -1.74 23.70
C TYR A 68 -18.28 -0.30 23.92
N SER A 69 -19.45 0.07 23.38
CA SER A 69 -20.01 1.42 23.48
C SER A 69 -20.63 1.80 24.84
N SER A 70 -20.32 1.08 25.93
CA SER A 70 -20.82 1.39 27.27
C SER A 70 -19.74 1.57 28.34
N ILE A 71 -18.59 2.15 28.00
CA ILE A 71 -17.62 2.64 28.99
C ILE A 71 -17.23 4.09 28.66
N SER A 72 -18.24 4.96 28.65
CA SER A 72 -18.06 6.42 28.59
C SER A 72 -17.84 6.98 30.00
N ASN A 73 -16.81 6.51 30.70
CA ASN A 73 -16.34 7.06 31.98
C ASN A 73 -14.92 6.56 32.28
N TYR A 74 -13.94 6.91 31.43
CA TYR A 74 -12.54 6.84 31.84
C TYR A 74 -12.21 8.14 32.59
N ASN A 75 -12.13 8.04 33.91
CA ASN A 75 -11.41 9.01 34.73
C ASN A 75 -10.05 9.26 34.08
N LEU A 76 -9.72 10.53 33.85
CA LEU A 76 -8.40 11.03 33.44
C LEU A 76 -7.38 10.64 34.52
N LEU A 77 -6.86 9.42 34.45
CA LEU A 77 -5.62 9.06 35.11
C LEU A 77 -4.49 9.79 34.38
N ASN A 78 -3.61 10.45 35.14
CA ASN A 78 -2.44 11.09 34.56
C ASN A 78 -1.65 10.09 33.70
N PRO A 79 -1.16 10.50 32.51
CA PRO A 79 -0.36 9.63 31.67
C PRO A 79 0.89 9.15 32.42
N TYR A 80 1.20 7.86 32.26
CA TYR A 80 2.36 7.23 32.86
C TYR A 80 3.51 7.25 31.86
N TYR A 81 4.56 8.02 32.18
CA TYR A 81 5.72 8.18 31.31
C TYR A 81 6.79 7.14 31.65
N ILE A 82 7.30 6.47 30.63
CA ILE A 82 8.39 5.50 30.74
C ILE A 82 9.44 5.88 29.71
N THR A 83 10.69 6.04 30.13
CA THR A 83 11.82 6.24 29.21
C THR A 83 12.62 4.96 29.11
N ILE A 84 12.84 4.44 27.90
CA ILE A 84 13.66 3.24 27.66
C ILE A 84 14.91 3.62 26.88
N GLU A 85 16.04 3.68 27.56
CA GLU A 85 17.37 3.85 26.93
C GLU A 85 18.02 2.51 26.57
N ASN A 86 17.66 1.44 27.29
CA ASN A 86 18.24 0.10 27.14
C ASN A 86 17.27 -0.98 27.60
N PHE A 87 16.76 -1.80 26.67
CA PHE A 87 15.83 -2.89 27.00
C PHE A 87 16.40 -3.92 27.99
N ASN A 88 17.73 -4.09 28.07
CA ASN A 88 18.35 -5.01 29.03
C ASN A 88 18.20 -4.55 30.50
N LEU A 89 17.98 -3.26 30.73
CA LEU A 89 17.81 -2.70 32.08
C LEU A 89 16.33 -2.62 32.50
N GLN A 90 15.39 -2.85 31.58
CA GLN A 90 13.96 -2.75 31.81
C GLN A 90 13.25 -4.03 31.40
N SER A 91 13.15 -4.96 32.34
CA SER A 91 12.62 -6.33 32.16
C SER A 91 11.20 -6.44 31.62
N ASN A 92 10.46 -5.33 31.58
CA ASN A 92 9.05 -5.28 31.21
C ASN A 92 8.84 -5.12 29.71
N PHE A 93 9.87 -4.67 28.98
CA PHE A 93 9.83 -4.41 27.56
C PHE A 93 11.06 -5.03 26.89
N LYS A 94 10.85 -5.68 25.75
CA LYS A 94 11.96 -6.16 24.92
C LYS A 94 11.50 -6.16 23.45
N PRO A 95 12.41 -6.01 22.48
CA PRO A 95 12.05 -6.22 21.08
C PRO A 95 11.50 -7.64 20.88
N PHE A 96 10.50 -7.80 20.02
CA PHE A 96 10.08 -9.14 19.61
C PHE A 96 11.22 -9.87 18.93
N GLN A 97 11.28 -11.18 19.13
CA GLN A 97 12.22 -12.01 18.38
C GLN A 97 11.63 -12.36 17.01
N ILE A 98 12.30 -11.94 15.95
CA ILE A 98 11.96 -12.27 14.56
C ILE A 98 12.62 -13.62 14.22
N PHE A 99 11.82 -14.67 14.06
CA PHE A 99 12.32 -16.01 13.70
C PHE A 99 12.27 -16.21 12.18
N PRO A 100 13.35 -16.62 11.49
CA PRO A 100 13.25 -16.91 10.06
C PRO A 100 12.23 -18.04 9.82
N TYR A 101 11.31 -17.85 8.87
CA TYR A 101 10.29 -18.86 8.56
C TYR A 101 10.92 -20.12 7.96
N LYS A 102 11.86 -19.95 7.02
CA LYS A 102 12.77 -20.99 6.54
C LYS A 102 14.20 -20.56 6.84
N LEU A 103 15.02 -21.50 7.32
CA LEU A 103 16.44 -21.27 7.56
C LEU A 103 17.18 -21.16 6.23
N ILE A 104 17.19 -19.96 5.66
CA ILE A 104 18.16 -19.54 4.64
C ILE A 104 19.27 -18.76 5.35
N SER A 105 20.51 -18.88 4.88
CA SER A 105 21.57 -18.03 5.41
C SER A 105 21.31 -16.58 5.00
N ARG A 106 21.80 -15.64 5.81
CA ARG A 106 21.74 -14.22 5.46
C ARG A 106 22.41 -13.97 4.11
N ASP A 107 23.57 -14.55 3.84
CA ASP A 107 24.27 -14.37 2.56
C ASP A 107 23.43 -14.84 1.36
N LEU A 108 22.70 -15.95 1.49
CA LEU A 108 21.80 -16.42 0.44
C LEU A 108 20.62 -15.46 0.23
N PHE A 109 20.08 -14.89 1.31
CA PHE A 109 19.03 -13.89 1.23
C PHE A 109 19.51 -12.58 0.62
N GLU A 110 20.67 -12.06 1.05
CA GLU A 110 21.27 -10.83 0.51
C GLU A 110 21.62 -10.99 -0.97
N ASN A 111 22.18 -12.14 -1.37
CA ASN A 111 22.44 -12.46 -2.77
C ASN A 111 21.14 -12.52 -3.57
N TRP A 112 20.10 -13.19 -3.05
CA TRP A 112 18.81 -13.26 -3.72
C TRP A 112 18.18 -11.87 -3.90
N ILE A 113 18.13 -11.06 -2.83
CA ILE A 113 17.56 -9.71 -2.88
C ILE A 113 18.29 -8.86 -3.93
N THR A 114 19.63 -8.93 -3.95
CA THR A 114 20.45 -8.14 -4.90
C THR A 114 20.19 -8.58 -6.34
N ASN A 115 20.15 -9.88 -6.60
CA ASN A 115 19.84 -10.40 -7.93
C ASN A 115 18.40 -10.03 -8.35
N GLN A 116 17.44 -10.15 -7.44
CA GLN A 116 16.05 -9.81 -7.73
C GLN A 116 15.86 -8.30 -7.97
N PHE A 117 16.68 -7.44 -7.36
CA PHE A 117 16.68 -6.01 -7.62
C PHE A 117 17.07 -5.70 -9.08
N GLU A 118 18.15 -6.33 -9.58
CA GLU A 118 18.59 -6.17 -10.97
C GLU A 118 17.53 -6.73 -11.95
N ILE A 119 17.04 -7.96 -11.69
CA ILE A 119 16.01 -8.60 -12.52
C ILE A 119 14.72 -7.77 -12.56
N SER A 120 14.30 -7.23 -11.41
CA SER A 120 13.09 -6.41 -11.35
C SER A 120 13.24 -5.12 -12.15
N PHE A 121 14.40 -4.46 -12.08
CA PHE A 121 14.65 -3.28 -12.89
C PHE A 121 14.62 -3.60 -14.39
N ASP A 122 15.31 -4.65 -14.81
CA ASP A 122 15.33 -5.08 -16.21
C ASP A 122 13.94 -5.47 -16.72
N ASN A 123 13.17 -6.23 -15.94
CA ASN A 123 11.82 -6.64 -16.33
C ASN A 123 10.84 -5.47 -16.35
N MET A 124 10.99 -4.49 -15.45
CA MET A 124 10.25 -3.23 -15.52
C MET A 124 10.56 -2.48 -16.83
N LEU A 125 11.85 -2.36 -17.20
CA LEU A 125 12.26 -1.71 -18.45
C LEU A 125 11.72 -2.41 -19.69
N LYS A 126 11.58 -3.75 -19.67
CA LYS A 126 10.99 -4.51 -20.79
C LYS A 126 9.56 -4.08 -21.11
N ASN A 127 8.81 -3.50 -20.19
CA ASN A 127 7.41 -3.11 -20.43
C ASN A 127 7.24 -1.67 -20.94
N LEU A 128 8.33 -1.02 -21.35
CA LEU A 128 8.32 0.36 -21.84
C LEU A 128 8.35 0.42 -23.37
N GLY A 129 7.49 1.26 -23.93
CA GLY A 129 7.57 1.69 -25.32
C GLY A 129 8.78 2.59 -25.56
N ASP A 130 9.95 2.00 -25.73
CA ASP A 130 11.21 2.72 -25.97
C ASP A 130 11.95 2.11 -27.17
N LEU A 131 12.32 2.95 -28.16
CA LEU A 131 12.96 2.49 -29.40
C LEU A 131 14.34 1.87 -29.18
N THR A 132 15.05 2.31 -28.15
CA THR A 132 16.40 1.84 -27.84
C THR A 132 16.33 0.55 -27.02
N LEU A 133 15.45 0.50 -26.02
CA LEU A 133 15.35 -0.64 -25.10
C LEU A 133 14.49 -1.78 -25.68
N ASN A 134 13.37 -1.45 -26.30
CA ASN A 134 12.35 -2.42 -26.73
C ASN A 134 11.82 -2.13 -28.15
N PRO A 135 12.65 -2.13 -29.20
CA PRO A 135 12.22 -1.85 -30.57
C PRO A 135 11.10 -2.79 -31.06
N ASP A 136 11.07 -4.04 -30.59
CA ASP A 136 10.04 -5.03 -30.93
C ASP A 136 8.63 -4.61 -30.48
N LEU A 137 8.49 -4.03 -29.28
CA LEU A 137 7.19 -3.57 -28.78
C LEU A 137 6.59 -2.51 -29.70
N ILE A 138 7.44 -1.63 -30.25
CA ILE A 138 7.00 -0.54 -31.12
C ILE A 138 6.72 -1.07 -32.53
N GLN A 139 7.66 -1.83 -33.11
CA GLN A 139 7.59 -2.26 -34.51
C GLN A 139 6.55 -3.35 -34.74
N ASN A 140 6.47 -4.34 -33.84
CA ASN A 140 5.67 -5.54 -34.04
C ASN A 140 4.41 -5.58 -33.18
N GLN A 141 4.35 -4.79 -32.09
CA GLN A 141 3.20 -4.77 -31.18
C GLN A 141 2.49 -3.41 -31.12
N SER A 142 2.93 -2.45 -31.93
CA SER A 142 2.32 -1.12 -32.05
C SER A 142 2.23 -0.35 -30.73
N VAL A 143 3.10 -0.64 -29.78
CA VAL A 143 3.21 0.14 -28.54
C VAL A 143 3.76 1.52 -28.89
N ALA A 144 3.10 2.58 -28.44
CA ALA A 144 3.53 3.94 -28.67
C ALA A 144 4.82 4.26 -27.89
N ILE A 145 5.68 5.10 -28.46
CA ILE A 145 6.86 5.61 -27.75
C ILE A 145 6.41 6.39 -26.51
N GLY A 146 7.05 6.11 -25.38
CA GLY A 146 6.73 6.67 -24.06
C GLY A 146 5.56 6.01 -23.35
N ALA A 147 4.88 5.03 -23.95
CA ALA A 147 3.85 4.26 -23.28
C ALA A 147 4.49 3.30 -22.26
N VAL A 148 3.83 3.15 -21.11
CA VAL A 148 4.18 2.14 -20.10
C VAL A 148 3.08 1.10 -20.09
N VAL A 149 3.41 -0.14 -20.45
CA VAL A 149 2.44 -1.24 -20.46
C VAL A 149 2.35 -1.84 -19.06
N ALA A 150 1.14 -2.08 -18.55
CA ALA A 150 0.97 -2.68 -17.21
C ALA A 150 1.51 -4.13 -17.16
N SER A 151 1.19 -4.94 -18.16
CA SER A 151 1.72 -6.29 -18.35
C SER A 151 1.65 -6.69 -19.83
N ARG A 152 2.52 -7.63 -20.24
CA ARG A 152 2.51 -8.20 -21.60
C ARG A 152 1.38 -9.21 -21.84
N SER A 153 0.58 -9.54 -20.81
CA SER A 153 -0.54 -10.47 -20.90
C SER A 153 -1.72 -9.91 -21.71
N LYS A 154 -2.25 -10.71 -22.65
CA LYS A 154 -3.29 -10.30 -23.62
C LYS A 154 -4.63 -11.05 -23.54
N ILE A 155 -4.72 -12.13 -22.76
CA ILE A 155 -5.88 -13.04 -22.85
C ILE A 155 -6.47 -13.40 -21.50
N GLN A 156 -5.68 -13.56 -20.42
CA GLN A 156 -6.23 -13.96 -19.13
C GLN A 156 -5.29 -13.66 -17.94
N PRO A 157 -5.35 -12.44 -17.37
CA PRO A 157 -6.16 -11.30 -17.79
C PRO A 157 -5.51 -10.53 -18.94
N ASP A 158 -6.28 -9.77 -19.70
CA ASP A 158 -5.76 -8.86 -20.73
C ASP A 158 -5.37 -7.53 -20.09
N TYR A 159 -4.06 -7.33 -19.89
CA TYR A 159 -3.45 -6.16 -19.26
C TYR A 159 -2.52 -5.41 -20.22
N PHE A 160 -2.60 -5.72 -21.52
CA PHE A 160 -1.81 -5.06 -22.56
C PHE A 160 -2.40 -3.70 -22.93
N TYR A 161 -2.37 -2.79 -21.95
CA TYR A 161 -2.81 -1.40 -22.02
C TYR A 161 -1.85 -0.52 -21.24
N GLN A 162 -1.98 0.80 -21.41
CA GLN A 162 -1.26 1.79 -20.61
C GLN A 162 -2.22 2.50 -19.67
N TRP A 163 -2.01 2.33 -18.36
CA TRP A 163 -2.72 3.07 -17.33
C TRP A 163 -1.93 4.31 -16.93
N ILE A 164 -2.65 5.40 -16.65
CA ILE A 164 -2.01 6.65 -16.21
C ILE A 164 -1.31 6.45 -14.85
N ARG A 165 -1.96 5.74 -13.93
CA ARG A 165 -1.40 5.38 -12.61
C ARG A 165 -0.12 4.57 -12.73
N ASP A 166 -0.19 3.41 -13.39
CA ASP A 166 0.94 2.48 -13.54
C ASP A 166 2.11 3.13 -14.27
N GLY A 167 1.82 3.92 -15.30
CA GLY A 167 2.83 4.68 -16.04
C GLY A 167 3.54 5.70 -15.16
N ALA A 168 2.80 6.51 -14.40
CA ALA A 168 3.39 7.49 -13.50
C ALA A 168 4.28 6.83 -12.43
N ILE A 169 3.77 5.80 -11.74
CA ILE A 169 4.51 5.10 -10.69
C ILE A 169 5.80 4.47 -11.24
N THR A 170 5.71 3.80 -12.40
CA THR A 170 6.86 3.16 -13.05
C THR A 170 7.94 4.18 -13.45
N ILE A 171 7.54 5.28 -14.08
CA ILE A 171 8.48 6.32 -14.51
C ILE A 171 9.12 6.98 -13.29
N ASN A 172 8.42 7.12 -12.16
CA ASN A 172 9.01 7.64 -10.94
C ASN A 172 10.13 6.72 -10.41
N SER A 173 9.99 5.39 -10.51
CA SER A 173 11.06 4.44 -10.20
C SER A 173 12.30 4.65 -11.10
N ILE A 174 12.11 4.94 -12.39
CA ILE A 174 13.21 5.22 -13.32
C ILE A 174 13.91 6.55 -12.97
N ILE A 175 13.14 7.60 -12.65
CA ILE A 175 13.66 8.90 -12.20
C ILE A 175 14.50 8.74 -10.93
N ASN A 176 14.03 7.90 -10.01
CA ASN A 176 14.75 7.55 -8.80
C ASN A 176 16.02 6.75 -9.07
N HIS A 177 15.98 5.82 -10.03
CA HIS A 177 17.16 5.08 -10.48
C HIS A 177 18.22 6.02 -11.05
N LEU A 178 17.80 6.92 -11.95
CA LEU A 178 18.63 7.97 -12.50
C LEU A 178 19.30 8.79 -11.40
N ASN A 179 18.57 9.15 -10.34
CA ASN A 179 19.12 9.94 -9.25
C ASN A 179 20.16 9.19 -8.42
N GLU A 180 19.87 7.94 -8.02
CA GLU A 180 20.63 7.25 -6.98
C GLU A 180 21.74 6.34 -7.47
N PHE A 181 21.56 5.75 -8.65
CA PHE A 181 22.48 4.74 -9.16
C PHE A 181 23.28 5.26 -10.36
N ASP A 182 22.71 6.15 -11.16
CA ASP A 182 23.33 6.65 -12.40
C ASP A 182 23.78 8.13 -12.33
N LEU A 183 23.43 8.88 -11.28
CA LEU A 183 23.69 10.32 -11.15
C LEU A 183 23.26 11.12 -12.40
N TYR A 184 22.13 10.74 -13.00
CA TYR A 184 21.55 11.29 -14.24
C TYR A 184 22.44 11.20 -15.49
N GLN A 185 23.45 10.33 -15.50
CA GLN A 185 24.36 10.17 -16.64
C GLN A 185 23.76 9.32 -17.77
N ASN A 186 22.84 8.41 -17.44
CA ASN A 186 22.22 7.51 -18.41
C ASN A 186 21.24 8.26 -19.33
N LYS A 187 21.74 8.64 -20.52
CA LYS A 187 20.95 9.38 -21.52
C LYS A 187 19.78 8.57 -22.07
N THR A 188 19.91 7.25 -22.17
CA THR A 188 18.82 6.38 -22.65
C THR A 188 17.63 6.48 -21.72
N LEU A 189 17.83 6.26 -20.42
CA LEU A 189 16.74 6.34 -19.44
C LEU A 189 16.18 7.76 -19.29
N ARG A 190 17.03 8.80 -19.40
CA ARG A 190 16.53 10.19 -19.44
C ARG A 190 15.62 10.42 -20.65
N LEU A 191 16.01 9.93 -21.83
CA LEU A 191 15.18 10.03 -23.03
C LEU A 191 13.90 9.19 -22.89
N THR A 192 13.94 8.04 -22.20
CA THR A 192 12.73 7.28 -21.84
C THR A 192 11.74 8.12 -21.02
N VAL A 193 12.22 8.87 -20.02
CA VAL A 193 11.37 9.79 -19.23
C VAL A 193 10.81 10.91 -20.10
N GLU A 194 11.62 11.52 -20.97
CA GLU A 194 11.16 12.59 -21.87
C GLU A 194 10.15 12.08 -22.93
N ASN A 195 10.33 10.87 -23.43
CA ASN A 195 9.34 10.20 -24.29
C ASN A 195 8.01 9.96 -23.56
N TYR A 196 8.03 9.63 -22.27
CA TYR A 196 6.82 9.55 -21.44
C TYR A 196 6.13 10.92 -21.30
N LEU A 197 6.88 12.03 -21.22
CA LEU A 197 6.28 13.38 -21.23
C LEU A 197 5.54 13.63 -22.54
N ASP A 198 6.14 13.28 -23.67
CA ASP A 198 5.49 13.39 -24.98
C ASP A 198 4.24 12.52 -25.07
N ASN A 199 4.29 11.29 -24.55
CA ASN A 199 3.14 10.40 -24.52
C ASN A 199 2.01 11.00 -23.67
N SER A 200 2.32 11.40 -22.43
CA SER A 200 1.40 12.04 -21.49
C SER A 200 0.75 13.30 -22.08
N TYR A 201 1.52 14.15 -22.77
CA TYR A 201 1.00 15.34 -23.46
C TYR A 201 -0.09 14.97 -24.48
N ASN A 202 0.14 13.91 -25.25
CA ASN A 202 -0.81 13.44 -26.26
C ASN A 202 -2.05 12.82 -25.61
N LEU A 203 -1.87 12.01 -24.56
CA LEU A 203 -2.99 11.39 -23.84
C LEU A 203 -3.92 12.43 -23.19
N GLN A 204 -3.37 13.48 -22.56
CA GLN A 204 -4.17 14.59 -22.01
C GLN A 204 -5.07 15.26 -23.07
N ARG A 205 -4.69 15.21 -24.34
CA ARG A 205 -5.38 15.87 -25.47
C ARG A 205 -6.19 14.91 -26.32
N THR A 206 -6.35 13.67 -25.86
CA THR A 206 -7.03 12.61 -26.59
C THR A 206 -8.45 12.44 -26.03
N ASP A 207 -9.45 12.77 -26.86
CA ASP A 207 -10.86 12.51 -26.55
C ASP A 207 -11.09 11.04 -26.20
N ASN A 208 -11.81 10.79 -25.12
CA ASN A 208 -12.03 9.45 -24.57
C ASN A 208 -13.44 9.32 -23.97
N PRO A 209 -13.85 8.13 -23.51
CA PRO A 209 -15.20 7.96 -22.95
C PRO A 209 -15.49 8.75 -21.67
N THR A 210 -14.47 9.14 -20.89
CA THR A 210 -14.66 10.04 -19.74
C THR A 210 -15.02 11.46 -20.19
N GLY A 211 -14.39 11.95 -21.26
CA GLY A 211 -14.66 13.29 -21.78
C GLY A 211 -13.85 13.66 -23.01
N LYS A 212 -14.15 14.83 -23.56
CA LYS A 212 -13.34 15.45 -24.61
C LYS A 212 -12.26 16.34 -24.00
N PHE A 213 -11.18 16.57 -24.73
CA PHE A 213 -10.23 17.60 -24.33
C PHE A 213 -10.85 18.99 -24.49
N ASP A 214 -11.30 19.54 -23.37
CA ASP A 214 -11.78 20.92 -23.26
C ASP A 214 -10.96 21.63 -22.17
N PRO A 215 -10.21 22.70 -22.49
CA PRO A 215 -9.42 23.46 -21.51
C PRO A 215 -10.21 24.03 -20.33
N LEU A 216 -11.55 24.12 -20.43
CA LEU A 216 -12.44 24.59 -19.36
C LEU A 216 -12.97 23.44 -18.49
N ASP A 217 -12.97 22.21 -19.01
CA ASP A 217 -13.51 21.05 -18.33
C ASP A 217 -12.46 20.05 -17.89
N LEU A 218 -11.55 19.68 -18.77
CA LEU A 218 -10.45 18.75 -18.50
C LEU A 218 -10.90 17.36 -17.99
N SER A 219 -12.19 17.03 -17.94
CA SER A 219 -12.71 15.72 -17.50
C SER A 219 -12.04 14.53 -18.19
N SER A 220 -11.66 14.68 -19.46
CA SER A 220 -10.88 13.68 -20.22
C SER A 220 -9.60 13.20 -19.51
N LEU A 221 -9.01 13.99 -18.61
CA LEU A 221 -7.79 13.63 -17.87
C LEU A 221 -8.06 12.58 -16.78
N GLY A 222 -9.32 12.35 -16.40
CA GLY A 222 -9.73 11.28 -15.49
C GLY A 222 -9.87 9.91 -16.16
N GLU A 223 -9.57 9.76 -17.46
CA GLU A 223 -9.59 8.45 -18.11
C GLU A 223 -8.45 7.56 -17.54
N PRO A 224 -8.76 6.36 -17.01
CA PRO A 224 -7.77 5.53 -16.34
C PRO A 224 -6.68 4.99 -17.27
N LYS A 225 -7.08 4.58 -18.48
CA LYS A 225 -6.24 3.81 -19.39
C LYS A 225 -6.54 4.04 -20.86
N PHE A 226 -5.53 3.75 -21.68
CA PHE A 226 -5.56 3.82 -23.13
C PHE A 226 -5.05 2.51 -23.74
N LEU A 227 -5.34 2.29 -25.02
CA LEU A 227 -4.68 1.24 -25.78
C LEU A 227 -3.17 1.54 -25.86
N VAL A 228 -2.34 0.52 -26.04
CA VAL A 228 -0.86 0.70 -26.05
C VAL A 228 -0.36 1.60 -27.17
N ASP A 229 -1.13 1.76 -28.24
CA ASP A 229 -0.87 2.69 -29.36
C ASP A 229 -1.30 4.14 -29.06
N SER A 230 -1.66 4.42 -27.80
CA SER A 230 -2.18 5.69 -27.29
C SER A 230 -3.55 6.10 -27.85
N THR A 231 -4.30 5.18 -28.46
CA THR A 231 -5.69 5.44 -28.84
C THR A 231 -6.67 5.18 -27.69
N PRO A 232 -7.88 5.80 -27.69
CA PRO A 232 -8.82 5.70 -26.58
C PRO A 232 -9.33 4.28 -26.35
N PHE A 233 -9.36 3.83 -25.09
CA PHE A 233 -10.04 2.59 -24.72
C PHE A 233 -11.56 2.80 -24.61
N LYS A 234 -12.31 2.37 -25.62
CA LYS A 234 -13.75 2.70 -25.76
C LYS A 234 -14.73 1.78 -25.02
N ARG A 235 -14.26 0.71 -24.39
CA ARG A 235 -15.15 -0.27 -23.71
C ARG A 235 -15.54 0.21 -22.31
N VAL A 236 -16.56 -0.42 -21.74
CA VAL A 236 -16.98 -0.19 -20.34
C VAL A 236 -15.81 -0.47 -19.41
N TRP A 237 -15.65 0.41 -18.42
CA TRP A 237 -14.57 0.39 -17.44
C TRP A 237 -14.96 1.23 -16.23
N GLY A 238 -14.33 1.00 -15.07
CA GLY A 238 -14.48 1.85 -13.89
C GLY A 238 -13.78 3.19 -14.13
N ARG A 239 -14.50 4.16 -14.72
CA ARG A 239 -14.04 5.51 -15.04
C ARG A 239 -15.01 6.57 -14.50
N PRO A 240 -14.54 7.79 -14.17
CA PRO A 240 -13.13 8.21 -14.14
C PRO A 240 -12.35 7.58 -12.98
N GLN A 241 -11.02 7.69 -13.02
CA GLN A 241 -10.13 7.47 -11.87
C GLN A 241 -9.24 8.70 -11.71
N ASN A 242 -9.42 9.44 -10.61
CA ASN A 242 -8.88 10.79 -10.47
C ASN A 242 -7.49 10.83 -9.80
N ASP A 243 -6.89 9.68 -9.50
CA ASP A 243 -5.53 9.54 -8.95
C ASP A 243 -4.43 9.75 -10.01
N GLY A 244 -4.70 9.36 -11.26
CA GLY A 244 -3.75 9.43 -12.37
C GLY A 244 -3.08 10.81 -12.53
N PRO A 245 -3.83 11.92 -12.62
CA PRO A 245 -3.26 13.27 -12.71
C PRO A 245 -2.39 13.65 -11.51
N GLY A 246 -2.77 13.28 -10.28
CA GLY A 246 -1.98 13.52 -9.07
C GLY A 246 -0.63 12.80 -9.11
N LEU A 247 -0.65 11.52 -9.47
CA LEU A 247 0.55 10.69 -9.62
C LEU A 247 1.46 11.18 -10.75
N ARG A 248 0.88 11.62 -11.87
CA ARG A 248 1.65 12.21 -12.99
C ARG A 248 2.34 13.50 -12.57
N ILE A 249 1.69 14.38 -11.80
CA ILE A 249 2.32 15.58 -11.23
C ILE A 249 3.48 15.22 -10.30
N ILE A 250 3.27 14.30 -9.36
CA ILE A 250 4.31 13.84 -8.42
C ILE A 250 5.54 13.38 -9.20
N THR A 251 5.34 12.47 -10.16
CA THR A 251 6.39 11.89 -11.00
C THR A 251 7.15 12.94 -11.81
N ILE A 252 6.44 13.77 -12.58
CA ILE A 252 7.08 14.75 -13.46
C ILE A 252 7.80 15.81 -12.62
N SER A 253 7.21 16.25 -11.50
CA SER A 253 7.86 17.21 -10.60
C SER A 253 9.16 16.66 -10.03
N ASN A 254 9.24 15.36 -9.74
CA ASN A 254 10.46 14.70 -9.27
C ASN A 254 11.56 14.76 -10.34
N PHE A 255 11.22 14.49 -11.61
CA PHE A 255 12.15 14.67 -12.72
C PHE A 255 12.65 16.12 -12.85
N LEU A 256 11.75 17.11 -12.79
CA LEU A 256 12.12 18.52 -12.88
C LEU A 256 13.01 18.97 -11.71
N LYS A 257 12.71 18.49 -10.49
CA LYS A 257 13.52 18.73 -9.28
C LYS A 257 14.94 18.22 -9.51
N HIS A 258 15.09 16.99 -9.99
CA HIS A 258 16.41 16.39 -10.17
C HIS A 258 17.19 16.98 -11.33
N LEU A 259 16.56 17.32 -12.45
CA LEU A 259 17.24 18.09 -13.52
C LEU A 259 17.83 19.39 -12.97
N LYS A 260 17.10 20.10 -12.10
CA LYS A 260 17.59 21.31 -11.45
C LYS A 260 18.76 21.02 -10.49
N ILE A 261 18.66 19.98 -9.64
CA ILE A 261 19.73 19.59 -8.70
C ILE A 261 21.03 19.25 -9.44
N TRP A 262 20.92 18.51 -10.54
CA TRP A 262 22.06 18.08 -11.36
C TRP A 262 22.50 19.12 -12.39
N ASN A 263 21.85 20.28 -12.44
CA ASN A 263 22.09 21.36 -13.41
C ASN A 263 22.06 20.85 -14.87
N LEU A 264 21.01 20.11 -15.21
CA LEU A 264 20.79 19.49 -16.52
C LEU A 264 19.57 20.10 -17.21
N GLU A 265 19.66 20.20 -18.54
CA GLU A 265 18.53 20.52 -19.42
C GLU A 265 17.88 19.25 -19.97
N LEU A 266 16.71 19.39 -20.60
CA LEU A 266 16.09 18.31 -21.37
C LEU A 266 17.02 17.90 -22.53
N LEU A 267 17.05 16.60 -22.82
CA LEU A 267 17.75 16.07 -24.00
C LEU A 267 17.03 16.47 -25.30
N GLY A 268 15.71 16.54 -25.25
CA GLY A 268 14.85 16.72 -26.40
C GLY A 268 14.50 15.39 -27.06
N THR A 269 13.25 15.29 -27.53
CA THR A 269 12.74 14.15 -28.30
C THR A 269 12.57 14.54 -29.77
N ASP A 270 12.37 13.55 -30.64
CA ASP A 270 12.11 13.78 -32.07
C ASP A 270 10.82 14.59 -32.31
N LYS A 271 9.86 14.57 -31.38
CA LYS A 271 8.61 15.34 -31.48
C LYS A 271 8.80 16.81 -31.11
N ASN A 272 9.87 17.15 -30.37
CA ASN A 272 10.23 18.51 -29.98
C ASN A 272 9.06 19.31 -29.35
N ILE A 273 8.24 18.64 -28.51
CA ILE A 273 7.07 19.26 -27.84
C ILE A 273 7.53 20.21 -26.72
N PHE A 274 8.62 19.85 -26.04
CA PHE A 274 9.19 20.57 -24.90
C PHE A 274 10.58 21.08 -25.25
N GLN A 275 10.80 22.39 -25.15
CA GLN A 275 12.13 23.00 -25.31
C GLN A 275 12.76 23.33 -23.95
N SER A 276 11.96 23.31 -22.89
CA SER A 276 12.38 23.68 -21.54
C SER A 276 11.55 22.97 -20.47
N THR A 277 12.08 22.93 -19.25
CA THR A 277 11.31 22.48 -18.07
C THR A 277 10.08 23.37 -17.80
N ARG A 278 10.13 24.64 -18.22
CA ARG A 278 8.97 25.55 -18.21
C ARG A 278 7.85 25.04 -19.11
N ASP A 279 8.16 24.55 -20.32
CA ASP A 279 7.13 23.97 -21.20
C ASP A 279 6.44 22.78 -20.55
N VAL A 280 7.19 21.91 -19.87
CA VAL A 280 6.65 20.73 -19.17
C VAL A 280 5.64 21.16 -18.11
N TYR A 281 5.97 22.19 -17.33
CA TYR A 281 5.05 22.76 -16.34
C TYR A 281 3.76 23.28 -16.99
N PHE A 282 3.85 24.19 -17.98
CA PHE A 282 2.66 24.81 -18.56
C PHE A 282 1.81 23.87 -19.41
N LYS A 283 2.43 22.92 -20.11
CA LYS A 283 1.74 22.06 -21.10
C LYS A 283 1.24 20.74 -20.53
N ILE A 284 1.77 20.26 -19.38
CA ILE A 284 1.32 19.04 -18.70
C ILE A 284 0.84 19.35 -17.29
N ILE A 285 1.76 19.72 -16.38
CA ILE A 285 1.49 19.79 -14.94
C ILE A 285 0.35 20.75 -14.63
N LYS A 286 0.35 21.94 -15.24
CA LYS A 286 -0.68 22.95 -15.01
C LYS A 286 -2.08 22.48 -15.41
N LEU A 287 -2.19 21.63 -16.43
CA LEU A 287 -3.48 21.03 -16.83
C LEU A 287 -3.95 20.00 -15.81
N ASP A 288 -3.06 19.14 -15.32
CA ASP A 288 -3.40 18.18 -14.26
C ASP A 288 -3.80 18.90 -12.96
N LEU A 289 -3.14 20.00 -12.61
CA LEU A 289 -3.49 20.81 -11.44
C LEU A 289 -4.87 21.46 -11.59
N LYS A 290 -5.18 22.01 -12.77
CA LYS A 290 -6.51 22.57 -13.07
C LYS A 290 -7.60 21.49 -13.03
N PHE A 291 -7.30 20.28 -13.50
CA PHE A 291 -8.19 19.13 -13.35
C PHE A 291 -8.46 18.82 -11.86
N ILE A 292 -7.42 18.72 -11.03
CA ILE A 292 -7.57 18.42 -9.60
C ILE A 292 -8.38 19.50 -8.90
N ILE A 293 -8.09 20.78 -9.12
CA ILE A 293 -8.85 21.92 -8.57
C ILE A 293 -10.35 21.77 -8.86
N LYS A 294 -10.70 21.30 -10.06
CA LYS A 294 -12.09 21.18 -10.52
C LYS A 294 -12.79 19.91 -10.05
N HIS A 295 -12.06 18.79 -9.95
CA HIS A 295 -12.66 17.45 -9.86
C HIS A 295 -12.29 16.64 -8.62
N TRP A 296 -11.46 17.14 -7.70
CA TRP A 296 -11.10 16.38 -6.49
C TRP A 296 -12.33 15.99 -5.65
N ALA A 297 -13.37 16.84 -5.67
CA ALA A 297 -14.61 16.64 -4.92
C ALA A 297 -15.67 15.81 -5.68
N ASP A 298 -15.39 15.37 -6.91
CA ASP A 298 -16.28 14.47 -7.64
C ASP A 298 -16.06 13.02 -7.21
N LYS A 299 -17.10 12.18 -7.32
CA LYS A 299 -16.94 10.74 -7.15
C LYS A 299 -16.21 10.15 -8.36
N HIS A 300 -15.38 9.15 -8.09
CA HIS A 300 -14.60 8.45 -9.09
C HIS A 300 -14.32 7.02 -8.62
N PHE A 301 -13.79 6.18 -9.49
CA PHE A 301 -13.36 4.84 -9.12
C PHE A 301 -12.05 4.88 -8.32
N ASP A 302 -11.86 3.90 -7.43
CA ASP A 302 -10.63 3.67 -6.68
C ASP A 302 -9.47 3.20 -7.58
N LEU A 303 -8.25 3.17 -7.02
CA LEU A 303 -7.06 2.62 -7.68
C LEU A 303 -7.20 1.14 -8.10
N TRP A 304 -8.14 0.42 -7.48
CA TRP A 304 -8.47 -0.96 -7.80
C TRP A 304 -9.55 -1.09 -8.88
N GLU A 305 -10.09 0.05 -9.35
CA GLU A 305 -11.00 0.16 -10.50
C GLU A 305 -12.40 -0.43 -10.26
N GLU A 306 -12.86 -0.47 -9.01
CA GLU A 306 -14.02 -1.25 -8.57
C GLU A 306 -15.17 -0.43 -8.00
N ILE A 307 -14.86 0.59 -7.19
CA ILE A 307 -15.86 1.30 -6.38
C ILE A 307 -15.89 2.78 -6.76
N ASP A 308 -17.04 3.28 -7.18
CA ASP A 308 -17.28 4.71 -7.42
C ASP A 308 -17.64 5.46 -6.12
N SER A 309 -16.66 6.18 -5.55
CA SER A 309 -16.78 6.89 -4.27
C SER A 309 -15.68 7.96 -4.10
N HIS A 310 -15.48 8.45 -2.88
CA HIS A 310 -14.26 9.11 -2.43
C HIS A 310 -13.32 8.09 -1.78
N HIS A 311 -12.03 8.25 -2.05
CA HIS A 311 -10.98 7.30 -1.68
C HIS A 311 -9.79 8.03 -1.06
N PHE A 312 -9.28 7.51 0.06
CA PHE A 312 -8.16 8.12 0.77
C PHE A 312 -6.90 8.19 -0.09
N PHE A 313 -6.57 7.11 -0.81
CA PHE A 313 -5.42 7.08 -1.73
C PHE A 313 -5.45 8.21 -2.76
N THR A 314 -6.59 8.37 -3.45
CA THR A 314 -6.73 9.40 -4.48
C THR A 314 -6.68 10.80 -3.87
N ALA A 315 -7.37 11.03 -2.75
CA ALA A 315 -7.36 12.32 -2.07
C ALA A 315 -5.94 12.71 -1.61
N LEU A 316 -5.16 11.76 -1.07
CA LEU A 316 -3.80 12.02 -0.60
C LEU A 316 -2.84 12.36 -1.76
N THR A 317 -2.92 11.63 -2.89
CA THR A 317 -2.09 11.92 -4.07
C THR A 317 -2.42 13.28 -4.69
N GLN A 318 -3.71 13.66 -4.73
CA GLN A 318 -4.15 14.97 -5.18
C GLN A 318 -3.70 16.10 -4.24
N LEU A 319 -3.77 15.88 -2.93
CA LEU A 319 -3.28 16.84 -1.93
C LEU A 319 -1.77 17.10 -2.13
N LYS A 320 -0.99 16.04 -2.34
CA LYS A 320 0.45 16.17 -2.60
C LYS A 320 0.71 16.92 -3.91
N ALA A 321 -0.07 16.63 -4.95
CA ALA A 321 0.03 17.32 -6.23
C ALA A 321 -0.27 18.82 -6.12
N LEU A 322 -1.29 19.23 -5.35
CA LEU A 322 -1.59 20.65 -5.09
C LEU A 322 -0.43 21.34 -4.34
N LYS A 323 0.15 20.68 -3.33
CA LYS A 323 1.32 21.19 -2.60
C LYS A 323 2.52 21.42 -3.53
N ILE A 324 2.78 20.46 -4.42
CA ILE A 324 3.82 20.57 -5.46
C ILE A 324 3.48 21.73 -6.42
N GLY A 325 2.21 21.86 -6.82
CA GLY A 325 1.75 22.93 -7.71
C GLY A 325 2.03 24.33 -7.17
N ILE A 326 1.82 24.55 -5.87
CA ILE A 326 2.16 25.82 -5.19
C ILE A 326 3.65 26.14 -5.34
N LYS A 327 4.52 25.16 -5.09
CA LYS A 327 5.99 25.33 -5.23
C LYS A 327 6.40 25.59 -6.68
N LEU A 328 5.81 24.87 -7.64
CA LEU A 328 6.14 24.99 -9.05
C LEU A 328 5.65 26.30 -9.66
N PHE A 329 4.51 26.81 -9.22
CA PHE A 329 4.00 28.14 -9.60
C PHE A 329 5.06 29.22 -9.34
N GLU A 330 5.62 29.23 -8.12
CA GLU A 330 6.68 30.16 -7.73
C GLU A 330 7.97 29.89 -8.52
N GLN A 331 8.41 28.63 -8.60
CA GLN A 331 9.63 28.25 -9.30
C GLN A 331 9.64 28.70 -10.77
N PHE A 332 8.50 28.61 -11.44
CA PHE A 332 8.37 28.95 -12.84
C PHE A 332 7.85 30.37 -13.08
N ASN A 333 7.74 31.24 -12.06
CA ASN A 333 7.22 32.61 -12.23
C ASN A 333 5.94 32.63 -13.08
N ASP A 334 4.99 31.78 -12.74
CA ASP A 334 3.66 31.80 -13.35
C ASP A 334 2.93 33.05 -12.85
N ASP A 335 2.26 33.78 -13.75
CA ASP A 335 1.65 35.09 -13.49
C ASP A 335 0.12 35.02 -13.36
N GLU A 336 -0.48 33.83 -13.47
CA GLU A 336 -1.91 33.61 -13.28
C GLU A 336 -2.27 33.60 -11.78
N LEU A 337 -2.33 34.78 -11.14
CA LEU A 337 -2.60 34.92 -9.70
C LEU A 337 -3.89 34.20 -9.24
N GLU A 338 -4.93 34.17 -10.07
CA GLU A 338 -6.17 33.47 -9.75
C GLU A 338 -5.93 31.96 -9.57
N PHE A 339 -5.10 31.36 -10.44
CA PHE A 339 -4.73 29.95 -10.35
C PHE A 339 -3.92 29.67 -9.08
N PHE A 340 -3.01 30.56 -8.67
CA PHE A 340 -2.28 30.41 -7.40
C PHE A 340 -3.20 30.47 -6.18
N ASN A 341 -4.18 31.38 -6.19
CA ASN A 341 -5.17 31.48 -5.12
C ASN A 341 -6.02 30.20 -5.05
N GLN A 342 -6.45 29.67 -6.21
CA GLN A 342 -7.18 28.40 -6.28
C GLN A 342 -6.35 27.22 -5.76
N LEU A 343 -5.06 27.12 -6.12
CA LEU A 343 -4.17 26.06 -5.60
C LEU A 343 -4.13 26.06 -4.07
N ASN A 344 -3.91 27.22 -3.46
CA ASN A 344 -3.84 27.35 -2.00
C ASN A 344 -5.20 27.07 -1.34
N GLN A 345 -6.28 27.57 -1.92
CA GLN A 345 -7.64 27.35 -1.41
C GLN A 345 -8.01 25.86 -1.45
N GLU A 346 -7.82 25.20 -2.59
CA GLU A 346 -8.20 23.81 -2.76
C GLU A 346 -7.27 22.86 -1.99
N TYR A 347 -5.99 23.20 -1.81
CA TYR A 347 -5.11 22.45 -0.90
C TYR A 347 -5.68 22.43 0.53
N ASN A 348 -6.05 23.60 1.06
CA ASN A 348 -6.59 23.69 2.42
C ASN A 348 -7.94 22.97 2.55
N ARG A 349 -8.82 23.10 1.55
CA ARG A 349 -10.13 22.43 1.53
C ARG A 349 -9.99 20.91 1.46
N LEU A 350 -9.09 20.39 0.62
CA LEU A 350 -8.86 18.96 0.49
C LEU A 350 -8.21 18.39 1.76
N LEU A 351 -7.27 19.11 2.38
CA LEU A 351 -6.68 18.72 3.67
C LEU A 351 -7.76 18.61 4.75
N GLU A 352 -8.59 19.65 4.92
CA GLU A 352 -9.68 19.63 5.88
C GLU A 352 -10.69 18.50 5.60
N TYR A 353 -11.00 18.27 4.32
CA TYR A 353 -11.87 17.18 3.91
C TYR A 353 -11.29 15.81 4.33
N ILE A 354 -10.01 15.55 4.06
CA ILE A 354 -9.35 14.29 4.42
C ILE A 354 -9.37 14.11 5.95
N GLU A 355 -9.04 15.15 6.72
CA GLU A 355 -8.90 15.06 8.17
C GLU A 355 -10.24 14.98 8.93
N LYS A 356 -11.32 15.57 8.39
CA LYS A 356 -12.56 15.80 9.16
C LYS A 356 -13.84 15.35 8.47
N ASP A 357 -14.01 15.66 7.19
CA ASP A 357 -15.33 15.56 6.54
C ASP A 357 -15.55 14.28 5.73
N SER A 358 -14.47 13.67 5.26
CA SER A 358 -14.48 12.48 4.38
C SER A 358 -14.97 11.21 5.07
N GLY A 359 -14.72 11.09 6.38
CA GLY A 359 -14.85 9.85 7.13
C GLY A 359 -13.68 8.88 6.98
N PHE A 360 -12.57 9.27 6.34
CA PHE A 360 -11.35 8.44 6.28
C PHE A 360 -10.76 8.20 7.67
N ILE A 361 -10.89 9.19 8.56
CA ILE A 361 -10.38 9.15 9.93
C ILE A 361 -11.54 8.93 10.90
N ASP A 362 -11.61 7.74 11.48
CA ASP A 362 -12.51 7.44 12.61
C ASP A 362 -11.66 6.92 13.77
N TYR A 363 -11.44 7.74 14.80
CA TYR A 363 -10.62 7.36 15.96
C TYR A 363 -11.21 6.21 16.80
N ASN A 364 -12.45 5.78 16.55
CA ASN A 364 -12.98 4.54 17.13
C ASN A 364 -12.43 3.30 16.42
N LEU A 365 -11.96 3.46 15.19
CA LEU A 365 -11.24 2.46 14.42
C LEU A 365 -9.75 2.79 14.51
N ASN A 366 -8.93 1.82 14.92
CA ASN A 366 -7.50 2.06 15.06
C ASN A 366 -6.77 2.17 13.70
N HIS A 367 -7.44 2.38 12.57
CA HIS A 367 -6.86 2.44 11.23
C HIS A 367 -7.62 3.43 10.33
N ILE A 368 -7.00 3.81 9.20
CA ILE A 368 -7.65 4.66 8.20
C ILE A 368 -8.68 3.83 7.42
N ILE A 369 -9.83 4.41 7.12
CA ILE A 369 -10.86 3.82 6.26
C ILE A 369 -10.59 4.29 4.82
N GLU A 370 -10.22 3.39 3.92
CA GLU A 370 -9.92 3.77 2.52
C GLU A 370 -11.15 4.32 1.79
N THR A 371 -12.32 3.69 1.96
CA THR A 371 -13.58 4.07 1.29
C THR A 371 -14.76 4.10 2.28
N PRO A 372 -15.04 5.24 2.93
CA PRO A 372 -16.00 5.32 4.03
C PRO A 372 -17.45 5.00 3.64
N SER A 373 -17.84 5.26 2.40
CA SER A 373 -19.22 5.09 1.92
C SER A 373 -19.70 3.63 1.89
N ILE A 374 -18.79 2.66 2.01
CA ILE A 374 -19.07 1.22 1.96
C ILE A 374 -18.58 0.48 3.21
N LEU A 375 -18.40 1.17 4.32
CA LEU A 375 -17.91 0.60 5.59
C LEU A 375 -18.83 -0.50 6.17
N ASP A 376 -20.09 -0.58 5.70
CA ASP A 376 -21.01 -1.66 6.02
C ASP A 376 -20.74 -2.95 5.23
N LYS A 377 -19.96 -2.87 4.15
CA LYS A 377 -19.64 -3.97 3.21
C LYS A 377 -18.16 -4.34 3.22
N ARG A 378 -17.27 -3.36 3.36
CA ARG A 378 -15.81 -3.54 3.54
C ARG A 378 -15.41 -3.02 4.91
N SER A 379 -14.40 -3.62 5.51
CA SER A 379 -13.84 -3.24 6.81
C SER A 379 -13.19 -1.86 6.83
N GLY A 380 -12.82 -1.33 5.67
CA GLY A 380 -12.07 -0.09 5.52
C GLY A 380 -10.56 -0.29 5.38
N LEU A 381 -10.04 -1.46 5.77
CA LEU A 381 -8.64 -1.85 5.60
C LEU A 381 -8.31 -2.02 4.12
N ASP A 382 -7.27 -1.34 3.65
CA ASP A 382 -6.80 -1.44 2.27
C ASP A 382 -5.29 -1.13 2.18
N ALA A 383 -4.57 -1.88 1.34
CA ALA A 383 -3.17 -1.64 1.01
C ALA A 383 -2.97 -0.27 0.34
N ALA A 384 -3.99 0.26 -0.33
CA ALA A 384 -4.00 1.58 -0.95
C ALA A 384 -3.59 2.70 0.01
N ILE A 385 -3.96 2.59 1.29
CA ILE A 385 -3.57 3.54 2.35
C ILE A 385 -2.05 3.58 2.50
N LEU A 386 -1.41 2.41 2.55
CA LEU A 386 0.04 2.30 2.67
C LEU A 386 0.72 2.82 1.41
N ILE A 387 0.23 2.40 0.24
CA ILE A 387 0.76 2.82 -1.07
C ILE A 387 0.66 4.36 -1.22
N GLY A 388 -0.46 4.96 -0.81
CA GLY A 388 -0.66 6.42 -0.85
C GLY A 388 0.36 7.17 -0.01
N SER A 389 0.62 6.69 1.21
CA SER A 389 1.67 7.24 2.07
C SER A 389 3.06 7.10 1.43
N LEU A 390 3.39 5.92 0.88
CA LEU A 390 4.67 5.67 0.21
C LEU A 390 4.93 6.61 -0.97
N LEU A 391 3.92 6.80 -1.84
CA LEU A 391 4.06 7.57 -3.07
C LEU A 391 4.10 9.10 -2.83
N THR A 392 3.54 9.58 -1.71
CA THR A 392 3.54 11.01 -1.37
C THR A 392 4.73 11.44 -0.49
N HIS A 393 5.50 10.48 0.05
CA HIS A 393 6.64 10.69 0.95
C HIS A 393 7.92 10.00 0.46
N ASP A 394 8.26 10.18 -0.82
CA ASP A 394 9.54 9.68 -1.35
C ASP A 394 10.73 10.61 -1.04
N ASP A 395 10.45 11.80 -0.51
CA ASP A 395 11.41 12.77 0.03
C ASP A 395 11.22 12.91 1.55
N LEU A 396 12.29 12.71 2.33
CA LEU A 396 12.23 12.72 3.80
C LEU A 396 12.24 14.14 4.40
N GLU A 397 12.53 15.16 3.60
CA GLU A 397 12.72 16.53 4.10
C GLU A 397 11.43 17.37 4.13
N GLU A 398 10.37 16.95 3.43
CA GLU A 398 9.13 17.71 3.34
C GLU A 398 8.11 17.27 4.40
N ASP A 399 7.73 18.19 5.28
CA ASP A 399 6.61 18.01 6.19
C ASP A 399 5.28 17.96 5.41
N PHE A 400 4.62 16.81 5.45
CA PHE A 400 3.36 16.51 4.77
C PHE A 400 2.57 15.47 5.60
N PRO A 401 1.23 15.56 5.68
CA PRO A 401 0.44 14.69 6.55
C PRO A 401 0.37 13.25 6.01
N PHE A 402 0.07 12.31 6.92
CA PHE A 402 -0.07 10.87 6.61
C PHE A 402 1.23 10.20 6.13
N ASP A 403 2.36 10.65 6.67
CA ASP A 403 3.68 10.05 6.46
C ASP A 403 3.79 8.65 7.11
N VAL A 404 4.84 7.93 6.78
CA VAL A 404 5.09 6.53 7.17
C VAL A 404 5.24 6.32 8.67
N ASN A 405 5.53 7.39 9.44
CA ASN A 405 5.63 7.38 10.89
C ASN A 405 4.32 7.75 11.61
N GLU A 406 3.26 8.09 10.88
CA GLU A 406 1.95 8.38 11.45
C GLU A 406 1.27 7.13 12.00
N GLY A 407 0.67 7.25 13.18
CA GLY A 407 0.12 6.11 13.92
C GLY A 407 -0.98 5.36 13.17
N LEU A 408 -1.88 6.07 12.47
CA LEU A 408 -2.95 5.43 11.72
C LEU A 408 -2.46 4.67 10.48
N ILE A 409 -1.37 5.12 9.84
CA ILE A 409 -0.73 4.40 8.72
C ILE A 409 -0.12 3.09 9.23
N LEU A 410 0.66 3.17 10.31
CA LEU A 410 1.28 2.00 10.95
C LEU A 410 0.25 1.01 11.50
N ASN A 411 -0.82 1.51 12.10
CA ASN A 411 -1.87 0.65 12.62
C ASN A 411 -2.70 0.00 11.49
N THR A 412 -2.84 0.65 10.34
CA THR A 412 -3.45 0.04 9.15
C THR A 412 -2.66 -1.19 8.72
N LEU A 413 -1.33 -1.08 8.63
CA LEU A 413 -0.47 -2.25 8.37
C LEU A 413 -0.66 -3.34 9.45
N SER A 414 -0.68 -2.96 10.73
CA SER A 414 -0.88 -3.91 11.84
C SER A 414 -2.22 -4.67 11.74
N GLU A 415 -3.31 -3.99 11.44
CA GLU A 415 -4.63 -4.61 11.30
C GLU A 415 -4.76 -5.44 10.00
N MET A 416 -4.11 -5.02 8.91
CA MET A 416 -3.98 -5.85 7.71
C MET A 416 -3.22 -7.14 8.00
N ILE A 417 -2.08 -7.07 8.70
CA ILE A 417 -1.31 -8.25 9.14
C ILE A 417 -2.20 -9.17 9.96
N LYS A 418 -2.85 -8.63 11.00
CA LYS A 418 -3.72 -9.39 11.90
C LYS A 418 -4.85 -10.10 11.16
N THR A 419 -5.41 -9.48 10.12
CA THR A 419 -6.53 -10.03 9.34
C THR A 419 -6.05 -11.06 8.32
N MET A 420 -5.10 -10.67 7.46
CA MET A 420 -4.67 -11.48 6.31
C MET A 420 -3.86 -12.72 6.70
N LYS A 421 -3.31 -12.72 7.92
CA LYS A 421 -2.68 -13.87 8.57
C LYS A 421 -3.61 -15.07 8.72
N TYR A 422 -4.92 -14.83 8.79
CA TYR A 422 -5.93 -15.86 8.94
C TYR A 422 -6.68 -16.18 7.64
N ILE A 423 -6.95 -15.19 6.80
CA ILE A 423 -7.74 -15.40 5.57
C ILE A 423 -6.94 -16.08 4.45
N TYR A 424 -5.61 -15.99 4.47
CA TYR A 424 -4.73 -16.65 3.50
C TYR A 424 -4.04 -17.87 4.12
N PRO A 425 -4.36 -19.10 3.67
CA PRO A 425 -3.76 -20.32 4.19
C PRO A 425 -2.23 -20.38 4.12
N ILE A 426 -1.61 -19.79 3.09
CA ILE A 426 -0.13 -19.69 2.99
C ILE A 426 0.53 -18.93 4.14
N ASN A 427 -0.23 -18.20 4.96
CA ASN A 427 0.27 -17.47 6.12
C ASN A 427 0.16 -18.26 7.44
N HIS A 428 -0.56 -19.40 7.48
CA HIS A 428 -0.93 -20.07 8.74
C HIS A 428 0.29 -20.57 9.54
N ASN A 429 1.30 -21.01 8.83
CA ASN A 429 2.64 -21.40 9.29
C ASN A 429 3.45 -20.24 9.91
N ARG A 430 3.06 -18.99 9.68
CA ARG A 430 3.72 -17.78 10.23
C ARG A 430 2.99 -17.24 11.48
N ILE A 431 1.91 -17.90 11.93
CA ILE A 431 1.01 -17.31 12.93
C ILE A 431 1.67 -16.94 14.26
N ASN A 432 2.67 -17.70 14.71
CA ASN A 432 3.29 -17.48 16.02
C ASN A 432 4.74 -17.00 15.94
N LEU A 433 5.19 -16.53 14.77
CA LEU A 433 6.60 -16.22 14.53
C LEU A 433 6.93 -14.73 14.58
N ASN A 434 5.92 -13.86 14.73
CA ASN A 434 6.04 -12.39 14.63
C ASN A 434 6.82 -11.96 13.37
N LEU A 435 6.32 -12.39 12.20
CA LEU A 435 6.91 -12.12 10.90
C LEU A 435 5.91 -11.43 9.98
N GLY A 436 6.46 -10.82 8.95
CA GLY A 436 5.76 -10.46 7.74
C GLY A 436 5.02 -11.66 7.15
N ILE A 437 3.91 -11.33 6.52
CA ILE A 437 2.98 -12.27 5.90
C ILE A 437 2.67 -11.81 4.48
N ALA A 438 2.11 -12.69 3.67
CA ALA A 438 1.54 -12.31 2.39
C ALA A 438 0.32 -11.40 2.61
N LEU A 439 0.32 -10.23 1.96
CA LEU A 439 -0.77 -9.25 1.98
C LEU A 439 -1.44 -9.18 0.62
N GLY A 440 -2.75 -8.96 0.58
CA GLY A 440 -3.50 -8.62 -0.64
C GLY A 440 -3.93 -7.15 -0.63
N ARG A 441 -4.92 -6.81 -1.43
CA ARG A 441 -5.47 -5.44 -1.52
C ARG A 441 -6.24 -5.06 -0.26
N TYR A 442 -7.35 -5.74 0.00
CA TYR A 442 -8.21 -5.55 1.16
C TYR A 442 -8.86 -6.88 1.58
N PRO A 443 -9.34 -7.05 2.83
CA PRO A 443 -9.80 -8.35 3.33
C PRO A 443 -11.00 -8.97 2.59
N GLU A 444 -11.88 -8.14 2.06
CA GLU A 444 -13.11 -8.56 1.36
C GLU A 444 -12.90 -8.77 -0.14
N ASP A 445 -11.65 -8.77 -0.61
CA ASP A 445 -11.32 -8.94 -2.01
C ASP A 445 -11.83 -10.28 -2.56
N LEU A 446 -12.42 -10.22 -3.76
CA LEU A 446 -12.94 -11.37 -4.50
C LEU A 446 -12.21 -11.59 -5.83
N TYR A 447 -11.30 -10.70 -6.25
CA TYR A 447 -10.60 -10.86 -7.53
C TYR A 447 -9.36 -11.75 -7.38
N ASP A 448 -9.37 -12.90 -8.04
CA ASP A 448 -8.27 -13.87 -7.98
C ASP A 448 -7.19 -13.63 -9.05
N GLY A 449 -7.28 -12.54 -9.82
CA GLY A 449 -6.40 -12.25 -10.97
C GLY A 449 -6.97 -12.71 -12.31
N ILE A 450 -8.05 -13.51 -12.29
CA ILE A 450 -8.72 -14.03 -13.49
C ILE A 450 -10.25 -13.95 -13.36
N ARG A 451 -10.78 -14.27 -12.18
CA ARG A 451 -12.21 -14.40 -11.86
C ARG A 451 -12.53 -13.60 -10.60
N ILE A 452 -13.83 -13.37 -10.40
CA ILE A 452 -14.36 -12.79 -9.16
C ILE A 452 -14.96 -13.93 -8.34
N ASN A 453 -14.17 -14.45 -7.39
CA ASN A 453 -14.55 -15.47 -6.43
C ASN A 453 -13.91 -15.21 -5.06
N GLU A 454 -12.58 -15.14 -5.01
CA GLU A 454 -11.82 -14.92 -3.78
C GLU A 454 -10.51 -14.19 -4.06
N GLY A 455 -10.15 -13.21 -3.24
CA GLY A 455 -8.91 -12.46 -3.40
C GLY A 455 -7.67 -13.29 -3.03
N ASN A 456 -6.53 -12.92 -3.62
CA ASN A 456 -5.23 -13.44 -3.25
C ASN A 456 -4.34 -12.36 -2.65
N PRO A 457 -3.20 -12.75 -2.05
CA PRO A 457 -2.04 -11.88 -1.91
C PRO A 457 -1.54 -11.31 -3.23
N TRP A 458 -1.01 -10.10 -3.17
CA TRP A 458 -0.38 -9.42 -4.29
C TRP A 458 1.10 -9.21 -3.99
N PHE A 459 1.93 -9.29 -5.03
CA PHE A 459 3.36 -9.00 -4.90
C PHE A 459 3.56 -7.57 -4.43
N LEU A 460 2.96 -6.60 -5.14
CA LEU A 460 3.16 -5.18 -4.87
C LEU A 460 2.73 -4.79 -3.44
N THR A 461 1.62 -5.33 -2.91
CA THR A 461 1.11 -4.94 -1.58
C THR A 461 1.95 -5.54 -0.45
N THR A 462 2.41 -6.78 -0.62
CA THR A 462 3.32 -7.43 0.31
C THR A 462 4.67 -6.71 0.33
N ILE A 463 5.17 -6.27 -0.83
CA ILE A 463 6.39 -5.48 -0.93
C ILE A 463 6.21 -4.08 -0.32
N SER A 464 5.07 -3.41 -0.53
CA SER A 464 4.79 -2.10 0.05
C SER A 464 4.85 -2.09 1.58
N ALA A 465 4.48 -3.20 2.25
CA ALA A 465 4.66 -3.31 3.69
C ALA A 465 6.15 -3.28 4.10
N SER A 466 7.03 -3.93 3.34
CA SER A 466 8.48 -3.85 3.58
C SER A 466 9.01 -2.43 3.34
N GLU A 467 8.61 -1.79 2.24
CA GLU A 467 9.03 -0.43 1.90
C GLU A 467 8.62 0.57 2.99
N LEU A 468 7.39 0.46 3.52
CA LEU A 468 6.89 1.32 4.58
C LEU A 468 7.79 1.28 5.81
N LEU A 469 8.22 0.09 6.20
CA LEU A 469 9.07 -0.11 7.37
C LEU A 469 10.51 0.38 7.12
N TYR A 470 11.06 0.21 5.92
CA TYR A 470 12.36 0.77 5.57
C TYR A 470 12.34 2.31 5.53
N LYS A 471 11.26 2.89 4.99
CA LYS A 471 11.03 4.35 5.04
C LYS A 471 10.85 4.84 6.47
N LEU A 472 10.11 4.12 7.32
CA LEU A 472 9.97 4.43 8.74
C LEU A 472 11.32 4.51 9.43
N ILE A 473 12.20 3.52 9.24
CA ILE A 473 13.56 3.55 9.81
C ILE A 473 14.29 4.80 9.34
N SER A 474 14.28 5.06 8.03
CA SER A 474 14.96 6.22 7.46
C SER A 474 14.41 7.54 8.02
N LYS A 475 13.10 7.64 8.20
CA LYS A 475 12.42 8.81 8.78
C LYS A 475 12.80 9.02 10.24
N LEU A 476 12.81 7.94 11.04
CA LEU A 476 13.19 8.00 12.46
C LEU A 476 14.62 8.52 12.65
N TYR A 477 15.57 8.13 11.78
CA TYR A 477 16.94 8.66 11.83
C TYR A 477 17.05 10.07 11.25
N ASN A 478 16.34 10.38 10.17
CA ASN A 478 16.35 11.71 9.56
C ASN A 478 15.77 12.79 10.49
N ASP A 479 14.78 12.44 11.30
CA ASP A 479 14.16 13.37 12.24
C ASP A 479 15.04 13.74 13.43
N GLU A 480 16.03 12.90 13.76
CA GLU A 480 16.92 13.04 14.93
C GLU A 480 16.16 13.30 16.25
N LYS A 481 15.02 12.64 16.42
CA LYS A 481 14.11 12.81 17.56
C LYS A 481 13.87 11.50 18.29
N ASP A 482 13.52 11.63 19.56
CA ASP A 482 13.06 10.50 20.38
C ASP A 482 11.85 9.83 19.73
N LEU A 483 11.83 8.49 19.75
CA LEU A 483 10.65 7.75 19.35
C LEU A 483 9.64 7.77 20.49
N ILE A 484 8.50 8.43 20.25
CA ILE A 484 7.37 8.48 21.18
C ILE A 484 6.33 7.44 20.78
N ILE A 485 6.07 6.51 21.68
CA ILE A 485 5.03 5.50 21.56
C ILE A 485 3.89 5.87 22.50
N ASP A 486 2.75 6.27 21.94
CA ASP A 486 1.57 6.76 22.65
C ASP A 486 0.30 6.07 22.14
N SER A 487 -0.87 6.56 22.55
CA SER A 487 -2.16 5.97 22.17
C SER A 487 -2.40 5.90 20.65
N LYS A 488 -1.70 6.71 19.84
CA LYS A 488 -1.89 6.76 18.38
C LYS A 488 -1.16 5.65 17.64
N ASN A 489 0.01 5.22 18.12
CA ASN A 489 0.88 4.26 17.41
C ASN A 489 1.22 3.00 18.22
N GLN A 490 0.86 2.96 19.52
CA GLN A 490 1.14 1.80 20.39
C GLN A 490 0.56 0.49 19.84
N HIS A 491 -0.54 0.55 19.08
CA HIS A 491 -1.15 -0.63 18.50
C HIS A 491 -0.18 -1.33 17.54
N PHE A 492 0.46 -0.59 16.64
CA PHE A 492 1.51 -1.14 15.78
C PHE A 492 2.72 -1.63 16.59
N TYR A 493 3.29 -0.77 17.45
CA TYR A 493 4.54 -1.10 18.14
C TYR A 493 4.39 -2.30 19.10
N PHE A 494 3.33 -2.37 19.89
CA PHE A 494 3.14 -3.47 20.86
C PHE A 494 2.64 -4.77 20.24
N ASN A 495 2.07 -4.73 19.02
CA ASN A 495 1.67 -5.96 18.32
C ASN A 495 2.78 -6.55 17.45
N ASN A 496 3.73 -5.74 16.99
CA ASN A 496 4.68 -6.17 15.97
C ASN A 496 6.16 -5.96 16.34
N ILE A 497 6.50 -4.97 17.16
CA ILE A 497 7.92 -4.55 17.36
C ILE A 497 8.42 -4.72 18.79
N ILE A 498 7.63 -4.38 19.80
CA ILE A 498 8.03 -4.42 21.21
C ILE A 498 7.08 -5.36 21.97
N GLU A 499 7.65 -6.44 22.52
CA GLU A 499 6.94 -7.34 23.41
C GLU A 499 6.83 -6.72 24.80
N VAL A 500 5.60 -6.62 25.30
CA VAL A 500 5.32 -6.20 26.67
C VAL A 500 5.13 -7.44 27.54
N ASN A 501 6.00 -7.61 28.55
CA ASN A 501 5.96 -8.77 29.42
C ASN A 501 4.75 -8.71 30.37
N LYS A 502 3.73 -9.56 30.09
CA LYS A 502 2.49 -9.63 30.87
C LYS A 502 2.65 -10.15 32.30
N ILE A 503 3.84 -10.64 32.68
CA ILE A 503 4.13 -11.26 33.99
C ILE A 503 4.34 -10.22 35.10
N VAL A 504 4.38 -8.92 34.80
CA VAL A 504 4.39 -7.84 35.81
C VAL A 504 2.96 -7.54 36.26
N GLN A 505 2.20 -8.58 36.58
CA GLN A 505 1.15 -8.45 37.57
C GLN A 505 1.79 -8.74 38.94
N PHE A 506 1.52 -7.85 39.89
CA PHE A 506 1.78 -7.94 41.33
C PHE A 506 3.17 -7.50 41.80
N ASN A 507 3.32 -6.17 41.95
CA ASN A 507 3.85 -5.55 43.18
C ASN A 507 3.65 -4.02 43.22
N ASP A 508 3.20 -3.39 42.14
CA ASP A 508 2.69 -2.02 42.16
C ASP A 508 1.16 -2.00 41.92
N PRO A 509 0.33 -1.67 42.94
CA PRO A 509 -1.12 -1.54 42.81
C PRO A 509 -1.58 -0.53 41.74
N LYS A 510 -0.67 0.32 41.22
CA LYS A 510 -0.97 1.30 40.17
C LYS A 510 -0.90 0.74 38.74
N PHE A 511 -0.40 -0.48 38.53
CA PHE A 511 -0.13 -1.06 37.21
C PHE A 511 -1.18 -2.06 36.69
N LEU A 512 -2.39 -2.06 37.27
CA LEU A 512 -3.52 -2.86 36.79
C LEU A 512 -4.17 -2.22 35.54
N PHE A 513 -3.47 -2.20 34.40
CA PHE A 513 -4.06 -1.66 33.17
C PHE A 513 -4.66 -2.76 32.29
N GLN A 514 -6.00 -2.78 32.24
CA GLN A 514 -6.80 -3.47 31.21
C GLN A 514 -6.76 -2.73 29.85
N SER A 515 -6.03 -1.61 29.74
CA SER A 515 -5.78 -0.88 28.48
C SER A 515 -4.50 -0.06 28.59
N TYR A 516 -3.57 -0.22 27.64
CA TYR A 516 -2.30 0.52 27.58
C TYR A 516 -2.47 2.02 27.21
N ASN A 517 -3.70 2.49 26.97
CA ASN A 517 -4.02 3.83 26.47
C ASN A 517 -3.46 5.02 27.27
N ASN A 518 -3.01 4.81 28.52
CA ASN A 518 -2.45 5.87 29.36
C ASN A 518 -0.92 5.79 29.51
N VAL A 519 -0.24 4.89 28.81
CA VAL A 519 1.23 4.77 28.83
C VAL A 519 1.82 5.58 27.68
N ILE A 520 2.81 6.42 27.99
CA ILE A 520 3.65 7.08 26.99
C ILE A 520 5.06 6.56 27.17
N LEU A 521 5.55 5.87 26.15
CA LEU A 521 6.88 5.30 26.11
C LEU A 521 7.78 6.18 25.23
N THR A 522 8.83 6.74 25.82
CA THR A 522 9.88 7.48 25.13
C THR A 522 11.10 6.58 24.95
N ILE A 523 11.55 6.39 23.72
CA ILE A 523 12.81 5.73 23.39
C ILE A 523 13.76 6.82 22.88
N PRO A 524 14.74 7.28 23.68
CA PRO A 524 15.59 8.41 23.31
C PRO A 524 16.37 8.16 22.03
N TYR A 525 16.49 9.17 21.18
CA TYR A 525 17.21 9.08 19.91
C TYR A 525 18.64 8.56 20.13
N ASN A 526 19.08 7.66 19.25
CA ASN A 526 20.41 7.05 19.28
C ASN A 526 20.77 6.28 20.58
N SER A 527 19.80 6.04 21.48
CA SER A 527 19.99 5.13 22.61
C SER A 527 20.14 3.68 22.14
N LEU A 528 20.59 2.78 23.03
CA LEU A 528 20.70 1.36 22.70
C LEU A 528 19.32 0.77 22.34
N ALA A 529 18.28 1.17 23.06
CA ALA A 529 16.91 0.76 22.77
C ALA A 529 16.40 1.29 21.43
N PHE A 530 16.77 2.51 21.03
CA PHE A 530 16.42 3.07 19.71
C PHE A 530 17.03 2.23 18.60
N ASN A 531 18.34 2.00 18.66
CA ASN A 531 19.06 1.21 17.65
C ASN A 531 18.57 -0.25 17.60
N GLN A 532 18.23 -0.84 18.76
CA GLN A 532 17.60 -2.16 18.82
C GLN A 532 16.19 -2.18 18.20
N THR A 533 15.41 -1.12 18.40
CA THR A 533 14.07 -0.97 17.80
C THR A 533 14.17 -0.84 16.28
N ALA A 534 15.09 -0.02 15.79
CA ALA A 534 15.36 0.13 14.35
C ALA A 534 15.83 -1.19 13.72
N LYS A 535 16.73 -1.92 14.38
CA LYS A 535 17.16 -3.24 13.93
C LYS A 535 15.99 -4.23 13.85
N ASN A 536 15.09 -4.20 14.84
CA ASN A 536 13.93 -5.08 14.85
C ASN A 536 12.91 -4.74 13.75
N LEU A 537 12.71 -3.44 13.49
CA LEU A 537 11.93 -2.97 12.34
C LEU A 537 12.51 -3.47 11.01
N LEU A 538 13.85 -3.45 10.87
CA LEU A 538 14.52 -3.94 9.67
C LEU A 538 14.32 -5.44 9.47
N ASP A 539 14.49 -6.24 10.53
CA ASP A 539 14.28 -7.69 10.46
C ASP A 539 12.82 -8.04 10.15
N PHE A 540 11.87 -7.28 10.72
CA PHE A 540 10.46 -7.43 10.43
C PHE A 540 10.15 -7.06 8.97
N ALA A 541 10.74 -5.98 8.44
CA ALA A 541 10.61 -5.58 7.04
C ALA A 541 11.18 -6.63 6.07
N ASP A 542 12.39 -7.13 6.33
CA ASP A 542 13.05 -8.18 5.55
C ASP A 542 12.19 -9.45 5.49
N SER A 543 11.46 -9.76 6.56
CA SER A 543 10.59 -10.95 6.59
C SER A 543 9.39 -10.88 5.63
N PHE A 544 8.97 -9.69 5.17
CA PHE A 544 8.01 -9.55 4.06
C PHE A 544 8.67 -9.83 2.70
N LEU A 545 9.90 -9.36 2.47
CA LEU A 545 10.65 -9.71 1.26
C LEU A 545 11.00 -11.21 1.22
N ASP A 546 11.16 -11.85 2.37
CA ASP A 546 11.30 -13.31 2.44
C ASP A 546 10.02 -14.04 2.02
N VAL A 547 8.82 -13.50 2.29
CA VAL A 547 7.57 -14.03 1.71
C VAL A 547 7.62 -13.93 0.18
N ILE A 548 8.04 -12.79 -0.36
CA ILE A 548 8.15 -12.59 -1.81
C ILE A 548 9.10 -13.61 -2.43
N ARG A 549 10.28 -13.83 -1.83
CA ARG A 549 11.24 -14.84 -2.28
C ARG A 549 10.66 -16.24 -2.44
N GLU A 550 9.70 -16.61 -1.60
CA GLU A 550 9.08 -17.94 -1.65
C GLU A 550 8.11 -18.13 -2.82
N HIS A 551 7.70 -17.03 -3.46
CA HIS A 551 6.60 -17.02 -4.43
C HIS A 551 6.98 -16.40 -5.79
N VAL A 552 8.08 -15.65 -5.86
CA VAL A 552 8.73 -15.22 -7.12
C VAL A 552 9.13 -16.44 -7.96
N GLY A 553 9.03 -16.34 -9.28
CA GLY A 553 9.48 -17.38 -10.20
C GLY A 553 10.99 -17.61 -10.12
N ASP A 554 11.47 -18.81 -10.49
CA ASP A 554 12.90 -19.15 -10.45
C ASP A 554 13.76 -18.24 -11.35
N ASP A 555 13.15 -17.63 -12.37
CA ASP A 555 13.76 -16.65 -13.28
C ASP A 555 13.62 -15.19 -12.78
N GLY A 556 13.08 -15.00 -11.57
CA GLY A 556 12.81 -13.70 -10.97
C GLY A 556 11.52 -13.04 -11.47
N SER A 557 10.67 -13.76 -12.22
CA SER A 557 9.40 -13.21 -12.70
C SER A 557 8.42 -12.94 -11.56
N MET A 558 7.65 -11.87 -11.70
CA MET A 558 6.56 -11.48 -10.79
C MET A 558 5.30 -11.16 -11.57
N SER A 559 4.22 -11.85 -11.20
CA SER A 559 2.87 -11.55 -11.67
C SER A 559 2.21 -10.49 -10.77
N GLU A 560 0.94 -10.23 -11.02
CA GLU A 560 0.09 -9.40 -10.16
C GLU A 560 -0.09 -10.04 -8.77
N GLN A 561 -0.43 -11.34 -8.74
CA GLN A 561 -0.85 -12.05 -7.54
C GLN A 561 -0.06 -13.35 -7.34
N PHE A 562 -0.15 -13.92 -6.14
CA PHE A 562 0.22 -15.31 -5.92
C PHE A 562 -0.86 -16.00 -5.10
N ASN A 563 -1.22 -17.20 -5.51
CA ASN A 563 -2.38 -17.91 -5.02
C ASN A 563 -2.32 -18.11 -3.49
N LYS A 564 -3.39 -17.75 -2.79
CA LYS A 564 -3.43 -17.79 -1.31
C LYS A 564 -3.33 -19.17 -0.68
N TYR A 565 -3.48 -20.24 -1.47
CA TYR A 565 -3.39 -21.63 -1.01
C TYR A 565 -2.05 -22.27 -1.37
N THR A 566 -1.59 -22.09 -2.61
CA THR A 566 -0.42 -22.78 -3.14
C THR A 566 0.83 -21.90 -3.18
N GLY A 567 0.67 -20.58 -3.19
CA GLY A 567 1.75 -19.62 -3.37
C GLY A 567 2.27 -19.51 -4.79
N PHE A 568 1.64 -20.17 -5.77
CA PHE A 568 2.04 -20.02 -7.18
C PHE A 568 1.53 -18.70 -7.76
N MET A 569 2.33 -18.10 -8.63
CA MET A 569 1.99 -16.91 -9.39
C MET A 569 0.64 -17.04 -10.11
N GLN A 570 -0.14 -15.96 -10.11
CA GLN A 570 -1.49 -15.90 -10.68
C GLN A 570 -1.83 -14.46 -11.11
N GLY A 571 -2.74 -14.31 -12.08
CA GLY A 571 -3.13 -12.99 -12.61
C GLY A 571 -2.21 -12.54 -13.75
N ALA A 572 -2.09 -11.23 -13.95
CA ALA A 572 -1.27 -10.68 -15.04
C ALA A 572 0.21 -11.03 -14.83
N GLU A 573 0.81 -11.72 -15.79
CA GLU A 573 2.24 -12.06 -15.78
C GLU A 573 3.11 -10.80 -15.98
N ASP A 574 4.33 -10.80 -15.43
CA ASP A 574 5.29 -9.70 -15.60
C ASP A 574 4.68 -8.31 -15.33
N LEU A 575 3.97 -8.15 -14.22
CA LEU A 575 3.32 -6.89 -13.88
C LEU A 575 4.37 -5.82 -13.56
N THR A 576 4.38 -4.73 -14.35
CA THR A 576 5.35 -3.63 -14.23
C THR A 576 5.36 -3.02 -12.84
N TRP A 577 4.18 -2.87 -12.22
CA TRP A 577 4.07 -2.31 -10.88
C TRP A 577 4.68 -3.24 -9.82
N SER A 578 4.52 -4.56 -9.91
CA SER A 578 5.18 -5.51 -8.99
C SER A 578 6.71 -5.35 -9.02
N TYR A 579 7.29 -5.24 -10.22
CA TYR A 579 8.72 -4.98 -10.38
C TYR A 579 9.16 -3.64 -9.82
N GLY A 580 8.41 -2.57 -10.12
CA GLY A 580 8.67 -1.23 -9.58
C GLY A 580 8.60 -1.19 -8.05
N SER A 581 7.65 -1.88 -7.44
CA SER A 581 7.55 -2.00 -5.98
C SER A 581 8.77 -2.69 -5.38
N PHE A 582 9.25 -3.79 -5.97
CA PHE A 582 10.46 -4.47 -5.46
C PHE A 582 11.68 -3.57 -5.55
N TRP A 583 11.84 -2.90 -6.68
CA TRP A 583 12.93 -1.95 -6.89
C TRP A 583 12.92 -0.82 -5.84
N ASN A 584 11.74 -0.23 -5.58
CA ASN A 584 11.56 0.81 -4.57
C ASN A 584 11.82 0.31 -3.15
N ALA A 585 11.32 -0.88 -2.78
CA ALA A 585 11.62 -1.47 -1.47
C ALA A 585 13.13 -1.69 -1.27
N PHE A 586 13.85 -2.17 -2.29
CA PHE A 586 15.28 -2.38 -2.21
C PHE A 586 16.07 -1.10 -1.96
N ARG A 587 15.83 -0.02 -2.73
CA ARG A 587 16.55 1.26 -2.50
C ARG A 587 16.33 1.80 -1.09
N TRP A 588 15.11 1.65 -0.56
CA TRP A 588 14.77 2.10 0.79
C TRP A 588 15.39 1.20 1.86
N ARG A 589 15.47 -0.11 1.61
CA ARG A 589 16.26 -1.04 2.43
C ARG A 589 17.73 -0.61 2.49
N GLN A 590 18.34 -0.26 1.36
CA GLN A 590 19.74 0.21 1.32
C GLN A 590 19.93 1.51 2.10
N ARG A 591 18.96 2.43 2.05
CA ARG A 591 18.96 3.65 2.88
C ARG A 591 18.87 3.32 4.37
N ALA A 592 17.94 2.45 4.77
CA ALA A 592 17.78 2.03 6.17
C ALA A 592 19.04 1.32 6.72
N LEU A 593 19.67 0.47 5.92
CA LEU A 593 20.89 -0.25 6.29
C LEU A 593 22.07 0.68 6.63
N LYS A 594 22.15 1.88 6.03
CA LYS A 594 23.21 2.85 6.33
C LYS A 594 23.17 3.37 7.76
N PHE A 595 22.01 3.31 8.43
CA PHE A 595 21.87 3.75 9.82
C PHE A 595 22.05 2.62 10.83
N ILE A 596 21.85 1.37 10.40
CA ILE A 596 21.83 0.19 11.28
C ILE A 596 23.17 -0.53 11.32
N ASN A 597 23.95 -0.47 10.23
CA ASN A 597 25.33 -0.98 10.15
C ASN A 597 26.32 0.03 10.75
#